data_AF-A0A1I2BYH8-F1
#
_entry.id   AF-A0A1I2BYH8-F1
#
_cell.length_a   1.000
_cell.length_b   1.000
_cell.length_c   1.000
_cell.angle_alpha   90.00
_cell.angle_beta   90.00
_cell.angle_gamma   90.00
#
_symmetry.space_group_name_H-M   'P 1'
#
loop_
_entity.id
_entity.type
_entity.pdbx_description
1 polymer ?
#
loop_
_entity_poly.entity_id
_entity_poly.type
_entity_poly.pdbx_seq_one_letter_code
_entity_poly.pdbx_strand_id
1 'polypeptide(L)'
;MDLRTDPSIPLVRVLGGLSLHHGGQRTALPAGSHRLLAHLALHPAGVDRRSVAAALWPTADDDRATGNLRTAVWCLQQVGCALVQVEPTVLRLRADVETDLAGVEAWAERVLAGAATPEDLAVDAGAIAALELLPGWSEDWVLLARERLHLHRSRALAALGVPAAADRCRAGVADQAAVSVRVPPAPVGPADRRAAAARMARALVWRRVSAR
;
A
#
# COMPACT_ATOMS: atom_id res chain seq x y z
N MET A 1 17.12 -14.58 15.33
CA MET A 1 16.93 -13.36 16.15
C MET A 1 15.50 -12.92 15.93
N ASP A 2 14.63 -13.21 16.90
CA ASP A 2 13.18 -13.17 16.75
C ASP A 2 12.66 -11.75 16.56
N LEU A 3 12.20 -11.46 15.34
CA LEU A 3 11.56 -10.21 14.91
C LEU A 3 10.18 -10.08 15.56
N ARG A 4 10.13 -9.68 16.83
CA ARG A 4 8.90 -9.27 17.49
C ARG A 4 8.59 -7.83 17.11
N THR A 5 7.79 -7.64 16.05
CA THR A 5 7.00 -6.42 15.82
C THR A 5 6.35 -5.98 17.13
N ASP A 6 6.38 -4.69 17.45
CA ASP A 6 5.50 -4.17 18.51
C ASP A 6 4.08 -4.14 17.93
N PRO A 7 3.15 -5.00 18.40
CA PRO A 7 1.78 -5.01 17.92
C PRO A 7 1.06 -3.67 18.15
N SER A 8 1.61 -2.77 18.97
CA SER A 8 1.05 -1.45 19.25
C SER A 8 1.10 -0.46 18.08
N ILE A 9 1.94 -0.67 17.06
CA ILE A 9 2.10 0.28 15.96
C ILE A 9 0.96 0.09 14.93
N PRO A 10 0.19 1.16 14.58
CA PRO A 10 -0.82 1.07 13.53
C PRO A 10 -0.19 0.77 12.16
N LEU A 11 -0.70 -0.25 11.47
CA LEU A 11 -0.31 -0.62 10.11
C LEU A 11 -1.48 -0.40 9.15
N VAL A 12 -1.30 0.50 8.19
CA VAL A 12 -2.21 0.70 7.08
C VAL A 12 -1.78 -0.18 5.91
N ARG A 13 -2.70 -1.01 5.44
CA ARG A 13 -2.50 -1.83 4.25
C ARG A 13 -3.25 -1.24 3.09
N VAL A 14 -2.53 -1.05 1.99
CA VAL A 14 -3.08 -0.65 0.69
C VAL A 14 -2.79 -1.69 -0.39
N LEU A 15 -1.89 -2.65 -0.13
CA LEU A 15 -1.61 -3.76 -1.03
C LEU A 15 -2.58 -4.93 -0.76
N GLY A 16 -3.33 -5.32 -1.78
CA GLY A 16 -4.39 -6.33 -1.68
C GLY A 16 -5.70 -5.82 -1.07
N GLY A 17 -5.81 -4.52 -0.82
CA GLY A 17 -7.01 -3.82 -0.37
C GLY A 17 -6.79 -2.96 0.87
N LEU A 18 -7.65 -1.97 1.08
CA LEU A 18 -7.57 -1.07 2.23
C LEU A 18 -7.93 -1.78 3.53
N SER A 19 -7.02 -1.80 4.49
CA SER A 19 -7.30 -2.23 5.86
C SER A 19 -6.38 -1.57 6.88
N LEU A 20 -6.86 -1.45 8.11
CA LEU A 20 -6.06 -0.97 9.24
C LEU A 20 -5.88 -2.10 10.24
N HIS A 21 -4.66 -2.24 10.73
CA HIS A 21 -4.31 -3.16 11.81
C HIS A 21 -3.69 -2.40 12.98
N HIS A 22 -4.11 -2.68 14.20
CA HIS A 22 -3.59 -2.11 15.44
C HIS A 22 -3.73 -3.15 16.56
N GLY A 23 -2.73 -3.29 17.43
CA GLY A 23 -2.71 -4.37 18.42
C GLY A 23 -2.61 -5.77 17.81
N GLY A 24 -2.09 -5.89 16.58
CA GLY A 24 -2.11 -7.15 15.81
C GLY A 24 -3.50 -7.56 15.29
N GLN A 25 -4.55 -6.80 15.56
CA GLN A 25 -5.92 -7.06 15.14
C GLN A 25 -6.34 -6.12 14.02
N ARG A 26 -7.34 -6.51 13.21
CA ARG A 26 -7.93 -5.62 12.23
C ARG A 26 -8.86 -4.64 12.93
N THR A 27 -8.67 -3.35 12.68
CA THR A 27 -9.51 -2.28 13.22
C THR A 27 -10.55 -1.85 12.19
N ALA A 28 -11.79 -1.64 12.63
CA ALA A 28 -12.86 -1.17 11.76
C ALA A 28 -12.60 0.27 11.30
N LEU A 29 -12.75 0.51 10.00
CA LEU A 29 -12.61 1.84 9.39
C LEU A 29 -13.98 2.36 8.97
N PRO A 30 -14.42 3.54 9.43
CA PRO A 30 -15.65 4.16 8.95
C PRO A 30 -15.59 4.39 7.44
N ALA A 31 -16.66 4.09 6.70
CA ALA A 31 -16.68 4.20 5.23
C ALA A 31 -16.28 5.61 4.74
N GLY A 32 -16.75 6.67 5.43
CA GLY A 32 -16.42 8.06 5.12
C GLY A 32 -14.94 8.44 5.25
N SER A 33 -14.11 7.55 5.82
CA SER A 33 -12.68 7.77 6.03
C SER A 33 -11.78 7.04 5.04
N HIS A 34 -12.31 6.06 4.29
CA HIS A 34 -11.52 5.15 3.46
C HIS A 34 -10.69 5.88 2.41
N ARG A 35 -11.33 6.80 1.67
CA ARG A 35 -10.67 7.59 0.61
C ARG A 35 -9.52 8.42 1.14
N LEU A 36 -9.74 9.10 2.27
CA LEU A 36 -8.71 9.92 2.89
C LEU A 36 -7.53 9.07 3.39
N LEU A 37 -7.80 7.97 4.10
CA LEU A 37 -6.73 7.10 4.61
C LEU A 37 -5.88 6.52 3.47
N ALA A 38 -6.55 6.01 2.43
CA ALA A 38 -5.88 5.48 1.24
C ALA A 38 -5.01 6.57 0.59
N HIS A 39 -5.55 7.77 0.37
CA HIS A 39 -4.81 8.85 -0.26
C HIS A 39 -3.60 9.29 0.57
N LEU A 40 -3.72 9.41 1.89
CA LEU A 40 -2.60 9.73 2.77
C LEU A 40 -1.52 8.63 2.78
N ALA A 41 -1.92 7.35 2.69
CA ALA A 41 -0.98 6.23 2.61
C ALA A 41 -0.16 6.23 1.30
N LEU A 42 -0.67 6.83 0.22
CA LEU A 42 0.04 6.99 -1.05
C LEU A 42 0.91 8.25 -1.10
N HIS A 43 0.73 9.18 -0.16
CA HIS A 43 1.42 10.47 -0.12
C HIS A 43 2.12 10.67 1.24
N PRO A 44 3.22 9.93 1.52
CA PRO A 44 3.87 9.93 2.83
C PRO A 44 4.48 11.28 3.22
N ALA A 45 4.76 12.15 2.25
CA ALA A 45 5.23 13.53 2.51
C ALA A 45 4.15 14.45 3.10
N GLY A 46 2.87 14.02 3.06
CA GLY A 46 1.72 14.85 3.37
C GLY A 46 1.12 15.50 2.13
N VAL A 47 -0.10 16.02 2.29
CA VAL A 47 -0.90 16.64 1.23
C VAL A 47 -1.48 17.95 1.72
N ASP A 48 -1.61 18.92 0.81
CA ASP A 48 -2.37 20.14 1.08
C ASP A 48 -3.86 19.83 1.26
N ARG A 49 -4.49 20.47 2.25
CA ARG A 49 -5.89 20.25 2.63
C ARG A 49 -6.87 20.61 1.52
N ARG A 50 -6.64 21.69 0.79
CA ARG A 50 -7.54 22.11 -0.30
C ARG A 50 -7.36 21.19 -1.49
N SER A 51 -6.11 20.89 -1.84
CA SER A 51 -5.81 19.96 -2.94
C SER A 51 -6.39 18.56 -2.69
N VAL A 52 -6.26 18.00 -1.48
CA VAL A 52 -6.83 16.69 -1.18
C VAL A 52 -8.35 16.69 -1.13
N ALA A 53 -8.99 17.78 -0.68
CA ALA A 53 -10.45 17.91 -0.75
C ALA A 53 -10.94 17.81 -2.20
N ALA A 54 -10.35 18.59 -3.11
CA ALA A 54 -10.68 18.56 -4.53
C ALA A 54 -10.40 17.18 -5.17
N ALA A 55 -9.26 16.56 -4.84
CA ALA A 55 -8.88 15.27 -5.39
C ALA A 55 -9.80 14.12 -4.95
N LEU A 56 -10.31 14.15 -3.72
CA LEU A 56 -11.16 13.08 -3.17
C LEU A 56 -12.64 13.21 -3.56
N TRP A 57 -13.10 14.43 -3.81
CA TRP A 57 -14.49 14.76 -4.19
C TRP A 57 -14.54 15.70 -5.40
N PRO A 58 -14.06 15.25 -6.58
CA PRO A 58 -13.92 16.11 -7.76
C PRO A 58 -15.23 16.63 -8.35
N THR A 59 -16.36 16.02 -7.98
CA THR A 59 -17.71 16.42 -8.45
C THR A 59 -18.44 17.35 -7.48
N ALA A 60 -17.85 17.63 -6.31
CA ALA A 60 -18.41 18.54 -5.32
C ALA A 60 -17.86 19.96 -5.54
N ASP A 61 -18.66 20.97 -5.23
CA ASP A 61 -18.16 22.34 -5.07
C ASP A 61 -17.16 22.44 -3.90
N ASP A 62 -16.36 23.51 -3.87
CA ASP A 62 -15.25 23.68 -2.92
C ASP A 62 -15.70 23.61 -1.44
N ASP A 63 -16.86 24.20 -1.13
CA ASP A 63 -17.42 24.21 0.22
C ASP A 63 -17.84 22.80 0.65
N ARG A 64 -18.52 22.05 -0.23
CA ARG A 64 -18.89 20.66 0.02
C ARG A 64 -17.68 19.74 0.09
N ALA A 65 -16.69 19.90 -0.78
CA ALA A 65 -15.46 19.12 -0.75
C ALA A 65 -14.72 19.34 0.59
N THR A 66 -14.64 20.59 1.06
CA THR A 66 -14.06 20.94 2.36
C THR A 66 -14.86 20.34 3.52
N GLY A 67 -16.19 20.41 3.47
CA GLY A 67 -17.09 19.77 4.44
C GLY A 67 -16.91 18.26 4.51
N ASN A 68 -16.85 17.59 3.36
CA ASN A 68 -16.59 16.15 3.27
C ASN A 68 -15.21 15.78 3.83
N LEU A 69 -14.18 16.59 3.54
CA LEU A 69 -12.85 16.39 4.11
C LEU A 69 -12.86 16.47 5.64
N ARG A 70 -13.56 17.47 6.21
CA ARG A 70 -13.70 17.60 7.66
C ARG A 70 -14.34 16.36 8.28
N THR A 71 -15.41 15.86 7.67
CA THR A 71 -16.08 14.62 8.11
C THR A 71 -15.14 13.41 8.02
N ALA A 72 -14.39 13.27 6.93
CA ALA A 72 -13.44 12.17 6.76
C ALA A 72 -12.30 12.21 7.80
N VAL A 73 -11.74 13.40 8.07
CA VAL A 73 -10.73 13.61 9.12
C VAL A 73 -11.30 13.25 10.49
N TRP A 74 -12.50 13.75 10.81
CA TRP A 74 -13.16 13.45 12.08
C TRP A 74 -13.39 11.94 12.25
N CYS A 75 -13.90 11.27 11.21
CA CYS A 75 -14.08 9.82 11.20
C CYS A 75 -12.78 9.06 11.47
N LEU A 76 -11.63 9.49 10.88
CA LEU A 76 -10.34 8.87 11.17
C LEU A 76 -9.90 9.05 12.62
N GLN A 77 -10.20 10.20 13.22
CA GLN A 77 -9.89 10.45 14.63
C GLN A 77 -10.70 9.58 15.59
N GLN A 78 -11.85 9.02 15.15
CA GLN A 78 -12.68 8.13 15.96
C GLN A 78 -12.26 6.64 15.93
N VAL A 79 -11.25 6.27 15.14
CA VAL A 79 -10.85 4.86 14.92
C VAL A 79 -10.20 4.21 16.17
N GLY A 80 -9.92 4.99 17.22
CA GLY A 80 -9.37 4.48 18.48
C GLY A 80 -7.85 4.33 18.48
N CYS A 81 -7.17 4.73 17.40
CA CYS A 81 -5.72 4.95 17.37
C CYS A 81 -5.40 6.24 16.59
N ALA A 82 -4.27 6.86 16.93
CA ALA A 82 -3.86 8.09 16.27
C ALA A 82 -3.27 7.76 14.89
N LEU A 83 -3.96 8.16 13.82
CA LEU A 83 -3.53 7.86 12.44
C LEU A 83 -3.04 9.08 11.66
N VAL A 84 -3.68 10.23 11.88
CA VAL A 84 -3.49 11.43 11.05
C VAL A 84 -2.92 12.55 11.90
N GLN A 85 -1.85 13.16 11.41
CA GLN A 85 -1.37 14.45 11.88
C GLN A 85 -2.05 15.54 11.07
N VAL A 86 -2.74 16.43 11.80
CA VAL A 86 -3.55 17.50 11.24
C VAL A 86 -2.86 18.83 11.50
N GLU A 87 -2.41 19.48 10.43
CA GLU A 87 -1.84 20.83 10.45
C GLU A 87 -2.82 21.82 9.78
N PRO A 88 -2.59 23.15 9.90
CA PRO A 88 -3.50 24.15 9.34
C PRO A 88 -3.73 24.00 7.83
N THR A 89 -2.70 23.63 7.08
CA THR A 89 -2.76 23.47 5.61
C THR A 89 -2.39 22.07 5.14
N VAL A 90 -1.77 21.23 5.99
CA VAL A 90 -1.27 19.91 5.61
C VAL A 90 -1.98 18.80 6.37
N LEU A 91 -2.25 17.69 5.68
CA LEU A 91 -2.65 16.42 6.27
C LEU A 91 -1.59 15.38 5.94
N ARG A 92 -1.20 14.58 6.93
CA ARG A 92 -0.26 13.48 6.73
C ARG A 92 -0.60 12.31 7.66
N LEU A 93 -0.20 11.10 7.28
CA LEU A 93 -0.13 10.03 8.27
C LEU A 93 0.89 10.42 9.34
N ARG A 94 0.64 10.04 10.59
CA ARG A 94 1.63 10.24 11.65
C ARG A 94 2.88 9.40 11.36
N ALA A 95 4.01 9.87 11.87
CA ALA A 95 5.31 9.20 11.68
C ALA A 95 5.38 7.81 12.34
N ASP A 96 4.51 7.54 13.30
CA ASP A 96 4.36 6.25 14.00
C ASP A 96 3.31 5.33 13.35
N VAL A 97 2.87 5.64 12.12
CA VAL A 97 1.97 4.78 11.34
C VAL A 97 2.77 4.15 10.20
N GLU A 98 2.73 2.82 10.14
CA GLU A 98 3.39 2.07 9.06
C GLU A 98 2.44 1.88 7.88
N THR A 99 3.01 1.78 6.67
CA THR A 99 2.29 1.36 5.48
C THR A 99 2.99 0.19 4.81
N ASP A 100 2.21 -0.77 4.29
CA ASP A 100 2.78 -1.88 3.52
C ASP A 100 3.42 -1.43 2.20
N LEU A 101 2.92 -0.34 1.62
CA LEU A 101 3.52 0.32 0.46
C LEU A 101 4.95 0.81 0.74
N ALA A 102 5.18 1.48 1.88
CA ALA A 102 6.50 1.99 2.22
C ALA A 102 7.54 0.85 2.36
N GLY A 103 7.12 -0.31 2.85
CA GLY A 103 7.98 -1.49 2.89
C GLY A 103 8.44 -1.93 1.50
N VAL A 104 7.50 -2.02 0.55
CA VAL A 104 7.81 -2.43 -0.84
C VAL A 104 8.65 -1.38 -1.57
N GLU A 105 8.37 -0.09 -1.37
CA GLU A 105 9.19 0.99 -1.94
C GLU A 105 10.62 0.94 -1.39
N ALA A 106 10.80 0.75 -0.08
CA ALA A 106 12.12 0.65 0.53
C ALA A 106 12.90 -0.60 0.07
N TRP A 107 12.21 -1.73 -0.18
CA TRP A 107 12.82 -2.90 -0.81
C TRP A 107 13.32 -2.57 -2.22
N ALA A 108 12.47 -1.97 -3.04
CA ALA A 108 12.82 -1.62 -4.41
C ALA A 108 14.01 -0.65 -4.46
N GLU A 109 14.02 0.34 -3.58
CA GLU A 109 15.13 1.29 -3.44
C GLU A 109 16.45 0.59 -3.08
N ARG A 110 16.46 -0.32 -2.10
CA ARG A 110 17.67 -1.07 -1.72
C ARG A 110 18.18 -1.95 -2.86
N VAL A 111 17.27 -2.64 -3.55
CA VAL A 111 17.60 -3.47 -4.71
C VAL A 111 18.23 -2.62 -5.82
N LEU A 112 17.60 -1.49 -6.17
CA LEU A 112 18.09 -0.60 -7.22
C LEU A 112 19.41 0.11 -6.86
N ALA A 113 19.65 0.34 -5.57
CA ALA A 113 20.91 0.89 -5.07
C ALA A 113 22.05 -0.14 -4.97
N GLY A 114 21.81 -1.42 -5.29
CA GLY A 114 22.79 -2.49 -5.08
C GLY A 114 23.05 -2.80 -3.59
N ALA A 115 22.18 -2.33 -2.71
CA ALA A 115 22.25 -2.47 -1.25
C ALA A 115 21.25 -3.53 -0.72
N ALA A 116 20.83 -4.47 -1.58
CA ALA A 116 19.93 -5.55 -1.20
C ALA A 116 20.57 -6.44 -0.14
N THR A 117 19.83 -6.72 0.92
CA THR A 117 20.23 -7.67 1.97
C THR A 117 19.93 -9.11 1.53
N PRO A 118 20.54 -10.14 2.15
CA PRO A 118 20.17 -11.53 1.90
C PRO A 118 18.67 -11.79 2.07
N GLU A 119 18.02 -11.11 3.02
CA GLU A 119 16.57 -11.18 3.21
C GLU A 119 15.78 -10.56 2.06
N ASP A 120 16.26 -9.45 1.48
CA ASP A 120 15.62 -8.81 0.32
C ASP A 120 15.70 -9.71 -0.92
N LEU A 121 16.77 -10.50 -1.05
CA LEU A 121 16.98 -11.46 -2.13
C LEU A 121 16.22 -12.78 -1.92
N ALA A 122 15.88 -13.11 -0.67
CA ALA A 122 15.09 -14.29 -0.33
C ALA A 122 13.58 -14.11 -0.57
N VAL A 123 13.14 -12.91 -0.96
CA VAL A 123 11.74 -12.61 -1.23
C VAL A 123 11.29 -13.30 -2.52
N ASP A 124 10.10 -13.90 -2.50
CA ASP A 124 9.48 -14.46 -3.71
C ASP A 124 9.15 -13.35 -4.72
N ALA A 125 9.93 -13.31 -5.79
CA ALA A 125 9.78 -12.35 -6.86
C ALA A 125 8.42 -12.42 -7.57
N GLY A 126 7.81 -13.62 -7.65
CA GLY A 126 6.46 -13.81 -8.16
C GLY A 126 5.41 -13.17 -7.26
N ALA A 127 5.59 -13.25 -5.94
CA ALA A 127 4.73 -12.57 -4.98
C ALA A 127 4.84 -11.04 -5.09
N ILE A 128 6.06 -10.49 -5.28
CA ILE A 128 6.26 -9.05 -5.57
C ILE A 128 5.53 -8.63 -6.85
N ALA A 129 5.73 -9.39 -7.93
CA ALA A 129 5.13 -9.10 -9.23
C ALA A 129 3.59 -9.13 -9.17
N ALA A 130 3.01 -9.97 -8.32
CA ALA A 130 1.57 -10.10 -8.14
C ALA A 130 0.94 -9.09 -7.16
N LEU A 131 1.72 -8.20 -6.53
CA LEU A 131 1.16 -7.18 -5.65
C LEU A 131 0.20 -6.26 -6.40
N GLU A 132 -0.97 -6.01 -5.83
CA GLU A 132 -1.96 -5.10 -6.40
C GLU A 132 -2.30 -4.01 -5.39
N LEU A 133 -2.15 -2.75 -5.81
CA LEU A 133 -2.49 -1.60 -4.97
C LEU A 133 -3.99 -1.31 -5.05
N LEU A 134 -4.66 -1.31 -3.91
CA LEU A 134 -6.08 -0.94 -3.74
C LEU A 134 -7.01 -1.58 -4.79
N PRO A 135 -7.02 -2.91 -4.98
CA PRO A 135 -7.87 -3.59 -5.97
C PRO A 135 -9.33 -3.11 -5.90
N GLY A 136 -9.94 -2.91 -7.07
CA GLY A 136 -11.33 -2.45 -7.20
C GLY A 136 -11.54 -0.93 -7.13
N TRP A 137 -10.50 -0.17 -6.81
CA TRP A 137 -10.54 1.31 -6.86
C TRP A 137 -10.25 1.80 -8.28
N SER A 138 -10.99 2.83 -8.71
CA SER A 138 -10.95 3.39 -10.07
C SER A 138 -10.58 4.87 -10.11
N GLU A 139 -10.32 5.47 -8.95
CA GLU A 139 -9.93 6.87 -8.84
C GLU A 139 -8.57 7.15 -9.51
N ASP A 140 -8.45 8.25 -10.24
CA ASP A 140 -7.25 8.59 -11.03
C ASP A 140 -5.97 8.60 -10.21
N TRP A 141 -6.03 9.11 -8.97
CA TRP A 141 -4.89 9.12 -8.05
C TRP A 141 -4.45 7.70 -7.65
N VAL A 142 -5.36 6.71 -7.61
CA VAL A 142 -5.01 5.31 -7.41
C VAL A 142 -4.37 4.72 -8.67
N LEU A 143 -4.92 5.03 -9.85
CA LEU A 143 -4.39 4.53 -11.12
C LEU A 143 -2.95 5.00 -11.35
N LEU A 144 -2.67 6.28 -11.08
CA LEU A 144 -1.33 6.83 -11.14
C LEU A 144 -0.37 6.16 -10.14
N ALA A 145 -0.82 5.95 -8.90
CA ALA A 145 -0.02 5.28 -7.89
C ALA A 145 0.25 3.80 -8.21
N ARG A 146 -0.72 3.09 -8.80
CA ARG A 146 -0.54 1.72 -9.31
C ARG A 146 0.54 1.68 -10.39
N GLU A 147 0.52 2.64 -11.30
CA GLU A 147 1.51 2.70 -12.38
C GLU A 147 2.91 3.02 -11.83
N ARG A 148 3.01 3.99 -10.91
CA ARG A 148 4.28 4.29 -10.22
C ARG A 148 4.82 3.06 -9.48
N LEU A 149 3.99 2.35 -8.72
CA LEU A 149 4.38 1.13 -8.04
C LEU A 149 4.81 0.05 -9.04
N HIS A 150 4.07 -0.11 -10.14
CA HIS A 150 4.40 -1.09 -11.18
C HIS A 150 5.76 -0.80 -11.82
N LEU A 151 6.03 0.44 -12.20
CA LEU A 151 7.34 0.81 -12.76
C LEU A 151 8.48 0.59 -11.76
N HIS A 152 8.27 0.97 -10.50
CA HIS A 152 9.30 0.85 -9.47
C HIS A 152 9.65 -0.62 -9.19
N ARG A 153 8.64 -1.48 -8.98
CA ARG A 153 8.87 -2.92 -8.75
C ARG A 153 9.48 -3.60 -9.97
N SER A 154 9.05 -3.25 -11.19
CA SER A 154 9.54 -3.89 -12.42
C SER A 154 11.02 -3.61 -12.61
N ARG A 155 11.47 -2.39 -12.31
CA ARG A 155 12.90 -2.03 -12.32
C ARG A 155 13.69 -2.82 -11.28
N ALA A 156 13.19 -2.91 -10.05
CA ALA A 156 13.86 -3.66 -8.99
C ALA A 156 13.96 -5.16 -9.34
N LEU A 157 12.88 -5.77 -9.82
CA LEU A 157 12.87 -7.17 -10.25
C LEU A 157 13.84 -7.43 -11.42
N ALA A 158 13.88 -6.51 -12.40
CA ALA A 158 14.84 -6.60 -13.49
C ALA A 158 16.30 -6.52 -13.01
N ALA A 159 16.59 -5.68 -12.00
CA ALA A 159 17.93 -5.61 -11.39
C ALA A 159 18.33 -6.91 -10.68
N LEU A 160 17.36 -7.72 -10.23
CA LEU A 160 17.59 -9.06 -9.68
C LEU A 160 17.67 -10.15 -10.75
N GLY A 161 17.61 -9.80 -12.04
CA GLY A 161 17.58 -10.76 -13.14
C GLY A 161 16.28 -11.55 -13.24
N VAL A 162 15.22 -11.11 -12.53
CA VAL A 162 13.90 -11.72 -12.63
C VAL A 162 13.21 -11.12 -13.86
N PRO A 163 12.83 -11.94 -14.86
CA PRO A 163 12.06 -11.45 -15.99
C PRO A 163 10.79 -10.80 -15.45
N ALA A 164 10.37 -9.68 -16.04
CA ALA A 164 9.04 -9.15 -15.80
C ALA A 164 8.05 -10.23 -16.22
N ALA A 165 7.60 -11.05 -15.26
CA ALA A 165 6.62 -12.10 -15.51
C ALA A 165 5.41 -11.40 -16.12
N ALA A 166 5.13 -11.80 -17.35
CA ALA A 166 4.34 -11.06 -18.33
C ALA A 166 3.08 -10.42 -17.74
N ASP A 167 2.86 -9.18 -18.17
CA ASP A 167 1.69 -8.30 -18.07
C ASP A 167 0.40 -8.94 -18.65
N ARG A 168 0.15 -10.22 -18.37
CA ARG A 168 -1.07 -10.94 -18.77
C ARG A 168 -2.07 -10.84 -17.63
N CYS A 169 -2.73 -9.69 -17.57
CA CYS A 169 -4.12 -9.48 -17.14
C CYS A 169 -4.29 -8.05 -16.60
N ARG A 170 -4.21 -7.05 -17.48
CA ARG A 170 -4.87 -5.75 -17.26
C ARG A 170 -5.69 -5.37 -18.49
N ALA A 171 -6.81 -6.06 -18.66
CA ALA A 171 -8.01 -5.54 -19.30
C ALA A 171 -9.18 -6.37 -18.75
N GLY A 172 -10.09 -5.72 -18.01
CA GLY A 172 -11.34 -6.36 -17.65
C GLY A 172 -12.18 -6.56 -18.90
N VAL A 173 -12.28 -7.80 -19.37
CA VAL A 173 -13.43 -8.27 -20.15
C VAL A 173 -13.61 -9.75 -19.80
N ALA A 174 -14.82 -10.13 -19.40
CA ALA A 174 -15.22 -11.52 -19.36
C ALA A 174 -15.20 -12.06 -20.79
N ASP A 175 -14.32 -13.03 -21.08
CA ASP A 175 -14.62 -14.14 -21.99
C ASP A 175 -13.57 -15.26 -21.86
N GLN A 176 -14.03 -16.50 -21.98
CA GLN A 176 -13.24 -17.72 -21.89
C GLN A 176 -12.53 -18.00 -23.23
N ALA A 177 -11.22 -18.24 -23.20
CA ALA A 177 -10.56 -19.18 -24.12
C ALA A 177 -9.16 -19.51 -23.60
N ALA A 178 -9.04 -20.67 -22.96
CA ALA A 178 -7.77 -21.20 -22.48
C ALA A 178 -6.98 -21.86 -23.63
N VAL A 179 -5.73 -21.41 -23.85
CA VAL A 179 -4.69 -22.25 -24.44
C VAL A 179 -3.69 -22.58 -23.33
N SER A 180 -3.63 -23.88 -23.03
CA SER A 180 -2.88 -24.49 -21.94
C SER A 180 -1.41 -24.65 -22.29
N VAL A 181 -0.53 -24.10 -21.45
CA VAL A 181 0.79 -24.71 -21.17
C VAL A 181 0.87 -24.91 -19.67
N ARG A 182 0.96 -26.17 -19.27
CA ARG A 182 0.87 -26.66 -17.89
C ARG A 182 2.26 -26.70 -17.27
N VAL A 183 2.47 -25.90 -16.24
CA VAL A 183 3.37 -26.23 -15.13
C VAL A 183 2.53 -26.02 -13.87
N PRO A 184 2.32 -27.04 -13.01
CA PRO A 184 1.51 -26.87 -11.81
C PRO A 184 2.34 -26.21 -10.71
N PRO A 185 2.02 -24.98 -10.25
CA PRO A 185 2.46 -24.56 -8.92
C PRO A 185 1.56 -25.21 -7.87
N ALA A 186 2.15 -25.58 -6.72
CA ALA A 186 1.42 -26.05 -5.55
C ALA A 186 0.30 -25.04 -5.16
N PRO A 187 -0.84 -25.49 -4.60
CA PRO A 187 -1.94 -24.60 -4.27
C PRO A 187 -1.57 -23.76 -3.04
N VAL A 188 -1.16 -22.51 -3.26
CA VAL A 188 -1.04 -21.51 -2.20
C VAL A 188 -2.25 -20.59 -2.31
N GLY A 189 -3.10 -20.60 -1.28
CA GLY A 189 -4.39 -19.92 -1.32
C GLY A 189 -4.25 -18.39 -1.34
N PRO A 190 -5.32 -17.64 -1.66
CA PRO A 190 -5.31 -16.17 -1.63
C PRO A 190 -5.00 -15.58 -0.23
N ALA A 191 -5.13 -16.36 0.84
CA ALA A 191 -4.73 -15.98 2.20
C ALA A 191 -3.20 -15.95 2.39
N ASP A 192 -2.47 -16.87 1.75
CA ASP A 192 -1.03 -17.03 1.91
C ASP A 192 -0.25 -15.89 1.23
N ARG A 193 -0.75 -15.38 0.11
CA ARG A 193 -0.20 -14.20 -0.57
C ARG A 193 -0.38 -12.91 0.24
N ARG A 194 -1.53 -12.76 0.92
CA ARG A 194 -1.78 -11.62 1.83
C ARG A 194 -0.92 -11.68 3.09
N ALA A 195 -0.62 -12.87 3.60
CA ALA A 195 0.25 -13.10 4.76
C ALA A 195 1.74 -12.92 4.40
N ALA A 196 2.17 -13.31 3.20
CA ALA A 196 3.53 -13.06 2.70
C ALA A 196 3.79 -11.56 2.49
N ALA A 197 2.84 -10.84 1.86
CA ALA A 197 2.93 -9.39 1.71
C ALA A 197 2.88 -8.64 3.07
N ALA A 198 2.12 -9.13 4.05
CA ALA A 198 2.09 -8.57 5.41
C ALA A 198 3.38 -8.84 6.20
N ARG A 199 4.00 -10.03 6.04
CA ARG A 199 5.34 -10.32 6.58
C ARG A 199 6.41 -9.48 5.91
N MET A 200 6.34 -9.26 4.60
CA MET A 200 7.25 -8.37 3.86
C MET A 200 7.11 -6.93 4.30
N ALA A 201 5.90 -6.36 4.30
CA ALA A 201 5.62 -5.01 4.80
C ALA A 201 6.22 -4.79 6.19
N ARG A 202 6.01 -5.75 7.10
CA ARG A 202 6.56 -5.73 8.47
C ARG A 202 8.08 -5.91 8.53
N ALA A 203 8.67 -6.74 7.67
CA ALA A 203 10.12 -6.97 7.63
C ALA A 203 10.89 -5.77 7.03
N LEU A 204 10.26 -5.00 6.14
CA LEU A 204 10.90 -3.94 5.36
C LEU A 204 10.80 -2.55 6.03
N VAL A 205 9.81 -2.30 6.89
CA VAL A 205 9.61 -1.02 7.60
C VAL A 205 10.59 -0.82 8.78
N TRP A 206 10.99 -1.89 9.50
CA TRP A 206 11.78 -1.78 10.73
C TRP A 206 13.27 -1.43 10.54
N ARG A 207 13.86 -1.63 9.35
CA ARG A 207 15.28 -1.25 9.11
C ARG A 207 15.53 0.27 9.13
N ARG A 208 14.50 1.11 9.03
CA ARG A 208 14.63 2.59 9.13
C ARG A 208 14.88 3.07 10.56
N VAL A 209 14.49 2.30 11.57
CA VAL A 209 14.68 2.63 12.99
C VAL A 209 16.02 2.09 13.52
N SER A 210 16.55 1.01 12.93
CA SER A 210 17.80 0.36 13.37
C SER A 210 19.08 0.97 12.79
N ALA A 211 18.98 2.04 12.00
CA ALA A 211 20.10 2.75 11.38
C ALA A 211 20.21 4.22 11.86
N ARG A 212 19.60 4.56 12.99
CA ARG A 212 19.79 5.83 13.70
C ARG A 212 20.31 5.59 15.11
#